data_AF-A0A0L1J415-F1
#
_entry.id   AF-A0A0L1J415-F1
#
_cell.length_a   1.000
_cell.length_b   1.000
_cell.length_c   1.000
_cell.angle_alpha   90.00
_cell.angle_beta   90.00
_cell.angle_gamma   90.00
#
_symmetry.space_group_name_H-M   'P 1'
#
loop_
_entity.id
_entity.type
_entity.pdbx_description
1 polymer ?
#
loop_
_entity_poly.entity_id
_entity_poly.type
_entity_poly.pdbx_seq_one_letter_code
_entity_poly.pdbx_strand_id
1 'polypeptide(L)'
;MKFLQHLLPLAVAFLPMTNALQDPDMVQHVELNADPSPPSLIYNNPVGGDGGKDFSVIGEPSETIDTLQFWVGEDAGQPKVLRGLQITWSDNRKSTVYGTTTDECQSFKFEPGETITEMQIAGGLRADSISFTTTSRSFFAGGQGGKKVTMDVGSGILVGFQGGAAKAIDRLGPIFAQAQGATLKVEQCMDCN
;
A
#
# COMPACT_ATOMS: atom_id res chain seq x y z
N MET A 1 -14.51 9.89 -73.24
CA MET A 1 -14.27 8.71 -72.37
C MET A 1 -13.63 7.61 -73.21
N LYS A 2 -12.60 6.94 -72.65
CA LYS A 2 -11.73 5.85 -73.17
C LYS A 2 -10.32 6.24 -73.65
N PHE A 3 -9.41 6.15 -72.66
CA PHE A 3 -8.00 5.76 -72.63
C PHE A 3 -7.35 5.20 -73.91
N LEU A 4 -6.12 5.66 -74.21
CA LEU A 4 -4.92 4.80 -74.25
C LEU A 4 -3.61 5.62 -74.19
N GLN A 5 -2.59 5.00 -73.58
CA GLN A 5 -1.26 5.49 -73.23
C GLN A 5 -0.27 5.42 -74.41
N HIS A 6 0.80 6.24 -74.41
CA HIS A 6 2.21 5.80 -74.35
C HIS A 6 3.26 6.86 -74.79
N LEU A 7 4.46 6.70 -74.22
CA LEU A 7 5.83 7.07 -74.65
C LEU A 7 6.56 8.24 -73.95
N LEU A 8 7.53 7.85 -73.11
CA LEU A 8 8.69 8.60 -72.61
C LEU A 8 9.80 8.69 -73.69
N PRO A 9 10.80 9.59 -73.53
CA PRO A 9 12.13 9.15 -73.06
C PRO A 9 12.73 10.08 -71.98
N LEU A 10 13.32 9.50 -70.91
CA LEU A 10 14.76 9.31 -70.69
C LEU A 10 15.62 10.60 -70.73
N ALA A 11 16.02 11.06 -69.55
CA ALA A 11 17.38 11.55 -69.32
C ALA A 11 17.82 11.11 -67.92
N VAL A 12 18.88 10.28 -67.90
CA VAL A 12 19.55 9.72 -66.73
C VAL A 12 20.63 10.72 -66.29
N ALA A 13 20.68 11.05 -65.01
CA ALA A 13 21.87 11.64 -64.40
C ALA A 13 22.20 10.86 -63.12
N PHE A 14 23.42 10.35 -63.08
CA PHE A 14 24.02 9.54 -62.03
C PHE A 14 24.32 10.36 -60.75
N LEU A 15 24.26 9.67 -59.61
CA LEU A 15 24.54 10.09 -58.22
C LEU A 15 25.99 10.59 -58.00
N PRO A 16 26.30 11.22 -56.84
CA PRO A 16 26.71 10.40 -55.69
C PRO A 16 25.99 10.76 -54.38
N MET A 17 25.77 9.73 -53.56
CA MET A 17 25.43 9.87 -52.16
C MET A 17 26.63 10.39 -51.37
N THR A 18 26.39 11.27 -50.40
CA THR A 18 27.14 11.31 -49.14
C THR A 18 26.21 11.83 -48.05
N ASN A 19 25.87 10.94 -47.11
CA ASN A 19 25.32 11.27 -45.81
C ASN A 19 26.44 11.89 -44.96
N ALA A 20 26.14 13.01 -44.32
CA ALA A 20 26.79 13.48 -43.09
C ALA A 20 25.64 14.09 -42.25
N LEU A 21 25.17 13.46 -41.16
CA LEU A 21 25.68 13.58 -39.78
C LEU A 21 26.03 15.04 -39.43
N GLN A 22 25.53 15.72 -38.39
CA GLN A 22 24.66 15.46 -37.25
C GLN A 22 24.30 16.86 -36.72
N ASP A 23 23.05 17.11 -36.33
CA ASP A 23 22.77 17.69 -35.00
C ASP A 23 21.29 17.48 -34.65
N PRO A 24 20.92 16.46 -33.86
CA PRO A 24 19.63 16.41 -33.22
C PRO A 24 19.75 17.02 -31.81
N ASP A 25 19.04 18.12 -31.62
CA ASP A 25 18.64 18.64 -30.31
C ASP A 25 18.32 17.49 -29.35
N MET A 26 18.93 17.57 -28.16
CA MET A 26 18.70 16.70 -27.03
C MET A 26 17.24 16.77 -26.56
N VAL A 27 16.36 15.99 -27.19
CA VAL A 27 15.13 15.56 -26.54
C VAL A 27 15.50 14.41 -25.63
N GLN A 28 15.68 14.73 -24.35
CA GLN A 28 15.79 13.73 -23.30
C GLN A 28 14.45 12.98 -23.22
N HIS A 29 14.32 11.90 -23.99
CA HIS A 29 13.20 10.99 -23.89
C HIS A 29 13.27 10.31 -22.53
N VAL A 30 12.51 10.84 -21.58
CA VAL A 30 12.18 10.12 -20.35
C VAL A 30 11.26 8.98 -20.77
N GLU A 31 11.83 7.80 -21.04
CA GLU A 31 11.05 6.57 -21.03
C GLU A 31 10.53 6.36 -19.60
N LEU A 32 9.26 6.71 -19.37
CA LEU A 32 8.49 6.27 -18.19
C LEU A 32 8.21 4.76 -18.34
N ASN A 33 9.26 3.95 -18.37
CA ASN A 33 9.16 2.51 -18.24
C ASN A 33 8.98 2.20 -16.76
N ALA A 34 7.74 2.11 -16.31
CA ALA A 34 7.30 1.13 -15.32
C ALA A 34 5.80 1.31 -15.07
N ASP A 35 5.02 0.29 -15.41
CA ASP A 35 3.91 -0.08 -14.53
C ASP A 35 4.46 -0.05 -13.10
N PRO A 36 3.99 0.84 -12.20
CA PRO A 36 4.64 1.02 -10.91
C PRO A 36 4.61 -0.33 -10.19
N SER A 37 5.80 -0.91 -10.00
CA SER A 37 5.93 -2.10 -9.16
C SER A 37 5.18 -1.84 -7.85
N PRO A 38 4.37 -2.79 -7.35
CA PRO A 38 3.62 -2.59 -6.12
C PRO A 38 4.53 -2.03 -5.02
N PRO A 39 4.03 -1.11 -4.19
CA PRO A 39 4.84 -0.54 -3.12
C PRO A 39 5.41 -1.66 -2.25
N SER A 40 6.69 -1.57 -1.87
CA SER A 40 7.24 -2.44 -0.85
C SER A 40 6.47 -2.26 0.46
N LEU A 41 6.36 -3.33 1.25
CA LEU A 41 5.52 -3.36 2.45
C LEU A 41 6.36 -3.49 3.72
N ILE A 42 5.92 -2.80 4.76
CA ILE A 42 6.46 -2.87 6.12
C ILE A 42 5.52 -3.75 6.94
N TYR A 43 6.02 -4.91 7.35
CA TYR A 43 5.32 -5.83 8.24
C TYR A 43 5.75 -5.58 9.69
N ASN A 44 4.89 -4.92 10.47
CA ASN A 44 5.17 -4.75 11.90
C ASN A 44 4.98 -6.08 12.64
N ASN A 45 5.90 -6.39 13.56
CA ASN A 45 5.79 -7.56 14.41
C ASN A 45 4.47 -7.52 15.21
N PRO A 46 3.64 -8.59 15.15
CA PRO A 46 2.40 -8.61 15.89
C PRO A 46 2.60 -8.51 17.41
N VAL A 47 1.76 -7.71 18.08
CA VAL A 47 1.80 -7.46 19.52
C VAL A 47 0.61 -8.16 20.19
N GLY A 48 0.88 -8.92 21.25
CA GLY A 48 -0.10 -9.70 22.01
C GLY A 48 0.46 -11.06 22.43
N GLY A 49 -0.42 -12.05 22.59
CA GLY A 49 -0.07 -13.42 22.96
C GLY A 49 0.11 -14.37 21.77
N ASP A 50 0.60 -15.59 22.06
CA ASP A 50 0.96 -16.60 21.06
C ASP A 50 -0.22 -17.48 20.59
N GLY A 51 -1.44 -17.20 21.06
CA GLY A 51 -2.63 -17.97 20.74
C GLY A 51 -3.22 -17.66 19.37
N GLY A 52 -4.37 -18.27 19.09
CA GLY A 52 -5.15 -18.02 17.89
C GLY A 52 -4.59 -18.69 16.63
N LYS A 53 -5.38 -18.66 15.55
CA LYS A 53 -4.93 -19.06 14.21
C LYS A 53 -4.31 -17.85 13.51
N ASP A 54 -3.15 -18.08 12.92
CA ASP A 54 -2.43 -17.05 12.16
C ASP A 54 -3.26 -16.54 10.99
N PHE A 55 -3.17 -15.23 10.76
CA PHE A 55 -3.70 -14.57 9.59
C PHE A 55 -2.76 -13.49 9.09
N SER A 56 -2.82 -13.24 7.78
CA SER A 56 -2.25 -12.07 7.12
C SER A 56 -3.21 -11.68 6.02
N VAL A 57 -3.58 -10.41 5.96
CA VAL A 57 -4.55 -9.88 5.02
C VAL A 57 -4.12 -8.50 4.56
N ILE A 58 -4.05 -8.33 3.24
CA ILE A 58 -3.79 -7.06 2.56
C ILE A 58 -4.83 -6.88 1.45
N GLY A 59 -5.07 -5.64 1.04
CA GLY A 59 -5.82 -5.36 -0.19
C GLY A 59 -5.02 -5.75 -1.44
N GLU A 60 -5.70 -5.72 -2.59
CA GLU A 60 -5.04 -5.75 -3.89
C GLU A 60 -4.15 -4.51 -4.08
N PRO A 61 -3.12 -4.54 -4.96
CA PRO A 61 -2.13 -3.45 -5.07
C PRO A 61 -2.69 -2.05 -5.33
N SER A 62 -3.87 -1.94 -5.94
CA SER A 62 -4.55 -0.67 -6.24
C SER A 62 -5.60 -0.27 -5.19
N GLU A 63 -5.82 -1.09 -4.18
CA GLU A 63 -6.85 -0.86 -3.17
C GLU A 63 -6.27 -0.21 -1.92
N THR A 64 -7.11 0.61 -1.30
CA THR A 64 -6.83 1.17 0.04
C THR A 64 -7.86 0.63 1.02
N ILE A 65 -7.55 0.69 2.31
CA ILE A 65 -8.55 0.44 3.35
C ILE A 65 -9.48 1.65 3.41
N ASP A 66 -10.78 1.43 3.21
CA ASP A 66 -11.81 2.47 3.38
C ASP A 66 -12.24 2.54 4.84
N THR A 67 -12.60 1.39 5.43
CA THR A 67 -13.16 1.33 6.79
C THR A 67 -12.55 0.19 7.60
N LEU A 68 -12.16 0.50 8.83
CA LEU A 68 -11.80 -0.46 9.86
C LEU A 68 -12.93 -0.62 10.86
N GLN A 69 -13.27 -1.85 11.21
CA GLN A 69 -14.18 -2.16 12.30
C GLN A 69 -13.46 -3.03 13.32
N PHE A 70 -13.39 -2.56 14.56
CA PHE A 70 -12.88 -3.31 15.69
C PHE A 70 -14.01 -3.61 16.66
N TRP A 71 -14.13 -4.86 17.08
CA TRP A 71 -14.99 -5.25 18.19
C TRP A 71 -14.16 -5.36 19.45
N VAL A 72 -14.74 -4.96 20.58
CA VAL A 72 -14.05 -4.93 21.86
C VAL A 72 -14.89 -5.59 22.95
N GLY A 73 -14.24 -6.07 24.00
CA GLY A 73 -14.95 -6.73 25.10
C GLY A 73 -14.03 -7.56 25.98
N GLU A 74 -14.61 -8.18 27.00
CA GLU A 74 -13.91 -9.06 27.93
C GLU A 74 -13.44 -10.34 27.24
N ASP A 75 -12.24 -10.85 27.54
CA ASP A 75 -11.78 -12.19 27.13
C ASP A 75 -10.76 -12.73 28.13
N ALA A 76 -10.79 -14.05 28.38
CA ALA A 76 -9.79 -14.72 29.23
C ALA A 76 -9.54 -14.06 30.61
N GLY A 77 -10.59 -13.50 31.23
CA GLY A 77 -10.51 -12.79 32.51
C GLY A 77 -9.89 -11.38 32.41
N GLN A 78 -9.59 -10.88 31.20
CA GLN A 78 -9.20 -9.50 30.96
C GLN A 78 -10.46 -8.62 30.80
N PRO A 79 -10.49 -7.43 31.42
CA PRO A 79 -11.70 -6.60 31.46
C PRO A 79 -12.08 -6.01 30.09
N LYS A 80 -11.12 -5.79 29.18
CA LYS A 80 -11.40 -5.30 27.83
C LYS A 80 -10.21 -5.47 26.90
N VAL A 81 -10.40 -6.15 25.78
CA VAL A 81 -9.38 -6.40 24.73
C VAL A 81 -9.99 -6.25 23.33
N LEU A 82 -9.17 -6.36 22.28
CA LEU A 82 -9.66 -6.49 20.91
C LEU A 82 -10.27 -7.89 20.71
N ARG A 83 -11.56 -7.92 20.41
CA ARG A 83 -12.34 -9.14 20.19
C ARG A 83 -12.39 -9.54 18.73
N GLY A 84 -12.43 -8.56 17.83
CA GLY A 84 -12.42 -8.85 16.41
C GLY A 84 -12.02 -7.67 15.54
N LEU A 85 -11.71 -7.97 14.28
CA LEU A 85 -11.34 -7.04 13.22
C LEU A 85 -12.05 -7.42 11.93
N GLN A 86 -12.62 -6.43 11.24
CA GLN A 86 -13.02 -6.53 9.84
C GLN A 86 -12.51 -5.30 9.07
N ILE A 87 -12.04 -5.54 7.86
CA ILE A 87 -11.54 -4.53 6.93
C ILE A 87 -12.55 -4.41 5.79
N THR A 88 -12.90 -3.18 5.43
CA THR A 88 -13.58 -2.87 4.17
C THR A 88 -12.60 -2.11 3.28
N TRP A 89 -12.37 -2.62 2.07
CA TRP A 89 -11.52 -1.98 1.08
C TRP A 89 -12.29 -0.94 0.26
N SER A 90 -11.55 -0.12 -0.50
CA SER A 90 -12.10 0.93 -1.36
C SER A 90 -13.06 0.44 -2.45
N ASP A 91 -13.02 -0.85 -2.80
CA ASP A 91 -13.97 -1.50 -3.72
C ASP A 91 -15.27 -1.98 -3.03
N ASN A 92 -15.43 -1.72 -1.73
CA ASN A 92 -16.51 -2.18 -0.83
C ASN A 92 -16.46 -3.67 -0.46
N ARG A 93 -15.45 -4.42 -0.90
CA ARG A 93 -15.27 -5.79 -0.47
C ARG A 93 -14.91 -5.79 1.01
N LYS A 94 -15.32 -6.85 1.72
CA LYS A 94 -15.07 -7.01 3.15
C LYS A 94 -14.23 -8.24 3.40
N SER A 95 -13.30 -8.13 4.35
CA SER A 95 -12.60 -9.30 4.85
C SER A 95 -13.58 -10.21 5.60
N THR A 96 -13.16 -11.44 5.88
CA THR A 96 -13.74 -12.17 7.03
C THR A 96 -13.58 -11.35 8.30
N VAL A 97 -14.38 -11.65 9.32
CA VAL A 97 -14.07 -11.21 10.69
C VAL A 97 -12.93 -12.10 11.21
N TYR A 98 -11.85 -11.47 11.65
CA TYR A 98 -10.83 -12.12 12.47
C TYR A 98 -11.23 -11.97 13.92
N GLY A 99 -11.23 -13.05 14.70
CA GLY A 99 -11.78 -13.03 16.07
C GLY A 99 -13.29 -13.22 16.08
N THR A 100 -13.98 -12.49 16.96
CA THR A 100 -15.45 -12.52 17.09
C THR A 100 -16.03 -11.12 17.22
N THR A 101 -17.26 -10.95 16.74
CA THR A 101 -18.03 -9.74 16.96
C THR A 101 -18.57 -9.69 18.39
N THR A 102 -18.72 -8.49 18.93
CA THR A 102 -19.42 -8.20 20.19
C THR A 102 -20.42 -7.07 19.98
N ASP A 103 -21.15 -6.69 21.03
CA ASP A 103 -22.08 -5.56 20.97
C ASP A 103 -21.37 -4.20 20.90
N GLU A 104 -20.09 -4.15 21.29
CA GLU A 104 -19.29 -2.92 21.26
C GLU A 104 -18.36 -2.91 20.04
N CYS A 105 -18.65 -2.03 19.08
CA CYS A 105 -17.90 -1.86 17.85
C CYS A 105 -17.44 -0.42 17.63
N GLN A 106 -16.19 -0.27 17.25
CA GLN A 106 -15.51 0.98 16.99
C GLN A 106 -15.10 0.97 15.54
N SER A 107 -15.61 1.96 14.80
CA SER A 107 -15.39 2.08 13.37
C SER A 107 -14.53 3.29 13.06
N PHE A 108 -13.61 3.14 12.11
CA PHE A 108 -12.84 4.24 11.55
C PHE A 108 -12.90 4.17 10.03
N LYS A 109 -13.53 5.16 9.41
CA LYS A 109 -13.53 5.34 7.97
C LYS A 109 -12.49 6.39 7.61
N PHE A 110 -11.59 6.11 6.67
CA PHE A 110 -10.61 7.08 6.20
C PHE A 110 -11.26 8.10 5.26
N GLU A 111 -10.87 9.37 5.39
CA GLU A 111 -11.14 10.35 4.34
C GLU A 111 -10.19 10.16 3.15
N PRO A 112 -10.56 10.61 1.93
CA PRO A 112 -9.65 10.60 0.79
C PRO A 112 -8.32 11.32 1.11
N GLY A 113 -7.21 10.60 0.96
CA GLY A 113 -5.86 11.12 1.22
C GLY A 113 -5.46 11.18 2.70
N GLU A 114 -6.31 10.69 3.61
CA GLU A 114 -5.97 10.59 5.03
C GLU A 114 -4.92 9.49 5.26
N THR A 115 -3.81 9.85 5.90
CA THR A 115 -2.72 8.91 6.23
C THR A 115 -2.48 8.86 7.72
N ILE A 116 -1.96 7.73 8.20
CA ILE A 116 -1.61 7.52 9.61
C ILE A 116 -0.23 8.13 9.86
N THR A 117 -0.12 8.99 10.86
CA THR A 117 1.14 9.62 11.26
C THR A 117 1.78 8.91 12.44
N GLU A 118 0.97 8.29 13.30
CA GLU A 118 1.44 7.51 14.45
C GLU A 118 0.47 6.36 14.73
N MET A 119 1.01 5.19 15.08
CA MET A 119 0.20 4.05 15.54
C MET A 119 0.89 3.33 16.70
N GLN A 120 0.09 2.92 17.68
CA GLN A 120 0.51 2.06 18.77
C GLN A 120 -0.46 0.88 18.91
N ILE A 121 0.08 -0.28 19.26
CA ILE A 121 -0.68 -1.43 19.72
C ILE A 121 -0.24 -1.75 21.14
N ALA A 122 -1.20 -1.97 22.03
CA ALA A 122 -0.96 -2.48 23.37
C ALA A 122 -1.29 -3.97 23.43
N GLY A 123 -0.44 -4.76 24.07
CA GLY A 123 -0.72 -6.18 24.23
C GLY A 123 -0.02 -6.84 25.42
N GLY A 124 -0.56 -7.99 25.80
CA GLY A 124 -0.08 -8.89 26.83
C GLY A 124 -0.47 -10.32 26.47
N LEU A 125 -1.48 -10.87 27.15
CA LEU A 125 -2.05 -12.18 26.77
C LEU A 125 -2.91 -12.13 25.49
N ARG A 126 -3.37 -10.93 25.13
CA ARG A 126 -4.13 -10.59 23.93
C ARG A 126 -3.58 -9.29 23.33
N ALA A 127 -4.06 -8.94 22.14
CA ALA A 127 -4.00 -7.56 21.68
C ALA A 127 -5.08 -6.78 22.44
N ASP A 128 -4.66 -5.90 23.34
CA ASP A 128 -5.55 -5.21 24.26
C ASP A 128 -6.19 -4.00 23.60
N SER A 129 -5.40 -3.22 22.85
CA SER A 129 -5.90 -2.06 22.12
C SER A 129 -5.04 -1.69 20.92
N ILE A 130 -5.68 -0.95 20.01
CA ILE A 130 -5.05 -0.22 18.92
C ILE A 130 -5.40 1.26 19.06
N SER A 131 -4.42 2.12 18.86
CA SER A 131 -4.60 3.56 18.80
C SER A 131 -3.75 4.16 17.70
N PHE A 132 -4.29 5.12 16.96
CA PHE A 132 -3.53 5.83 15.95
C PHE A 132 -4.01 7.26 15.78
N THR A 133 -3.10 8.09 15.28
CA THR A 133 -3.38 9.45 14.85
C THR A 133 -3.15 9.52 13.35
N THR A 134 -4.08 10.15 12.65
CA THR A 134 -3.98 10.46 11.23
C THR A 134 -3.55 11.91 11.04
N THR A 135 -3.41 12.32 9.79
CA THR A 135 -3.24 13.73 9.42
C THR A 135 -4.39 14.63 9.89
N SER A 136 -5.54 14.09 10.31
CA SER A 136 -6.73 14.88 10.66
C SER A 136 -7.31 14.62 12.05
N ARG A 137 -7.19 13.39 12.59
CA ARG A 137 -7.90 12.97 13.82
C ARG A 137 -7.23 11.78 14.49
N SER A 138 -7.73 11.39 15.66
CA SER A 138 -7.24 10.22 16.40
C SER A 138 -8.32 9.18 16.59
N PHE A 139 -7.91 7.92 16.71
CA PHE A 139 -8.77 6.77 16.92
C PHE A 139 -8.23 5.87 18.03
N PHE A 140 -9.14 5.22 18.75
CA PHE A 140 -8.82 4.24 19.77
C PHE A 140 -9.89 3.13 19.78
N ALA A 141 -9.44 1.88 19.86
CA ALA A 141 -10.29 0.72 20.15
C ALA A 141 -9.57 -0.23 21.12
N GLY A 142 -10.28 -0.72 22.13
CA GLY A 142 -9.80 -1.75 23.05
C GLY A 142 -9.82 -1.33 24.52
N GLY A 143 -8.95 -1.96 25.32
CA GLY A 143 -8.78 -1.68 26.75
C GLY A 143 -7.51 -0.90 27.09
N GLN A 144 -7.36 -0.55 28.37
CA GLN A 144 -6.22 0.21 28.91
C GLN A 144 -5.04 -0.67 29.34
N GLY A 145 -5.15 -2.00 29.18
CA GLY A 145 -4.13 -2.97 29.56
C GLY A 145 -2.97 -3.07 28.57
N GLY A 146 -2.07 -4.01 28.86
CA GLY A 146 -0.98 -4.37 27.98
C GLY A 146 0.18 -3.38 27.95
N LYS A 147 1.30 -3.82 27.36
CA LYS A 147 2.45 -2.96 27.07
C LYS A 147 2.25 -2.34 25.69
N LYS A 148 2.36 -1.01 25.61
CA LYS A 148 2.29 -0.26 24.36
C LYS A 148 3.58 -0.42 23.55
N VAL A 149 3.42 -0.61 22.25
CA VAL A 149 4.49 -0.69 21.26
C VAL A 149 4.16 0.25 20.12
N THR A 150 5.10 1.14 19.77
CA THR A 150 4.99 2.02 18.60
C THR A 150 5.27 1.24 17.32
N MET A 151 4.43 1.43 16.32
CA MET A 151 4.52 0.78 15.02
C MET A 151 5.29 1.68 14.04
N ASP A 152 6.02 1.06 13.10
CA ASP A 152 6.56 1.74 11.93
C ASP A 152 5.42 1.96 10.92
N VAL A 153 5.06 3.23 10.70
CA VAL A 153 3.96 3.63 9.83
C VAL A 153 4.39 3.84 8.37
N GLY A 154 5.70 3.82 8.05
CA GLY A 154 6.18 4.01 6.69
C GLY A 154 5.68 5.28 6.02
N SER A 155 4.96 5.13 4.89
CA SER A 155 4.29 6.24 4.19
C SER A 155 3.01 6.73 4.87
N GLY A 156 2.55 6.04 5.91
CA GLY A 156 1.27 6.25 6.60
C GLY A 156 0.09 5.57 5.91
N ILE A 157 0.29 4.91 4.77
CA ILE A 157 -0.75 4.17 4.06
C ILE A 157 -0.83 2.76 4.64
N LEU A 158 -1.88 2.52 5.44
CA LEU A 158 -2.20 1.21 5.99
C LEU A 158 -2.83 0.32 4.90
N VAL A 159 -2.22 -0.84 4.63
CA VAL A 159 -2.66 -1.75 3.57
C VAL A 159 -3.27 -3.05 4.09
N GLY A 160 -3.09 -3.34 5.38
CA GLY A 160 -3.58 -4.58 5.96
C GLY A 160 -3.10 -4.85 7.38
N PHE A 161 -3.33 -6.08 7.82
CA PHE A 161 -2.93 -6.59 9.13
C PHE A 161 -2.46 -8.02 9.05
N GLN A 162 -1.59 -8.38 9.99
CA GLN A 162 -1.23 -9.74 10.31
C GLN A 162 -1.39 -9.99 11.81
N GLY A 163 -1.52 -11.25 12.21
CA GLY A 163 -1.70 -11.59 13.61
C GLY A 163 -2.14 -13.02 13.85
N GLY A 164 -2.72 -13.24 15.02
CA GLY A 164 -3.34 -14.49 15.42
C GLY A 164 -4.70 -14.21 16.05
N ALA A 165 -5.73 -14.98 15.68
CA ALA A 165 -7.06 -14.78 16.22
C ALA A 165 -7.85 -16.09 16.39
N ALA A 166 -8.72 -16.11 17.40
CA ALA A 166 -9.74 -17.14 17.60
C ALA A 166 -11.02 -16.52 18.18
N LYS A 167 -11.22 -16.57 19.51
CA LYS A 167 -12.34 -15.88 20.17
C LYS A 167 -12.07 -14.38 20.37
N ALA A 168 -10.80 -14.00 20.40
CA ALA A 168 -10.33 -12.63 20.45
C ALA A 168 -9.18 -12.46 19.43
N ILE A 169 -8.67 -11.25 19.31
CA ILE A 169 -7.40 -11.01 18.64
C ILE A 169 -6.27 -11.31 19.64
N ASP A 170 -5.59 -12.43 19.44
CA ASP A 170 -4.49 -12.86 20.30
C ASP A 170 -3.28 -11.95 20.13
N ARG A 171 -2.93 -11.60 18.88
CA ARG A 171 -1.89 -10.63 18.54
C ARG A 171 -2.21 -9.91 17.23
N LEU A 172 -1.74 -8.68 17.08
CA LEU A 172 -2.01 -7.83 15.92
C LEU A 172 -0.78 -7.03 15.52
N GLY A 173 -0.49 -6.98 14.21
CA GLY A 173 0.56 -6.16 13.62
C GLY A 173 0.04 -5.49 12.34
N PRO A 174 0.11 -4.16 12.20
CA PRO A 174 -0.31 -3.47 10.99
C PRO A 174 0.73 -3.64 9.89
N ILE A 175 0.24 -3.63 8.65
CA ILE A 175 1.07 -3.68 7.45
C ILE A 175 0.91 -2.35 6.74
N PHE A 176 2.03 -1.65 6.53
CA PHE A 176 2.08 -0.34 5.89
C PHE A 176 2.79 -0.42 4.54
N ALA A 177 2.42 0.45 3.61
CA ALA A 177 3.27 0.71 2.46
C ALA A 177 4.54 1.47 2.91
N GLN A 178 5.67 1.11 2.32
CA GLN A 178 6.92 1.83 2.52
C GLN A 178 6.89 3.15 1.75
N ALA A 179 7.49 4.20 2.30
CA ALA A 179 7.72 5.43 1.56
C ALA A 179 8.72 5.16 0.41
N GLN A 180 8.35 5.43 -0.83
CA GLN A 180 9.32 5.38 -1.93
C GLN A 180 10.31 6.53 -1.77
N GLY A 181 11.58 6.21 -1.51
CA GLY A 181 12.65 7.17 -1.72
C GLY A 181 12.73 7.49 -3.22
N ALA A 182 12.84 8.77 -3.59
CA ALA A 182 13.12 9.14 -4.97
C ALA A 182 14.46 8.54 -5.39
N THR A 183 14.43 7.45 -6.17
CA THR A 183 15.64 6.89 -6.76
C THR A 183 15.94 7.70 -8.02
N LEU A 184 16.65 8.82 -7.85
CA LEU A 184 17.23 9.55 -8.97
C LEU A 184 18.44 8.75 -9.47
N LYS A 185 18.26 7.94 -10.52
CA LYS A 185 19.41 7.45 -11.29
C LYS A 185 19.96 8.65 -12.08
N VAL A 186 21.03 9.25 -11.58
CA VAL A 186 21.84 10.18 -12.36
C VAL A 186 22.71 9.33 -13.28
N GLU A 187 22.28 9.12 -14.52
CA GLU A 187 23.19 8.64 -15.55
C GLU A 187 24.17 9.78 -15.85
N GLN A 188 25.41 9.64 -15.38
CA GLN A 188 26.50 10.50 -15.83
C GLN A 188 26.82 10.10 -17.28
N CYS A 189 26.44 10.93 -18.24
CA CYS A 189 27.05 10.92 -19.55
C CYS A 189 28.53 11.30 -19.37
N MET A 190 29.41 10.31 -19.40
CA MET A 190 30.84 10.53 -19.62
C MET A 190 31.05 10.81 -21.09
N ASP A 191 31.06 12.10 -21.43
CA ASP A 191 31.44 12.56 -22.75
C ASP A 191 32.96 12.67 -22.91
N CYS A 192 33.39 12.11 -24.05
CA CYS A 192 34.46 12.54 -24.94
C CYS A 192 35.91 12.23 -24.58
N ASN A 193 36.52 11.38 -25.41
CA ASN A 193 37.90 11.57 -25.88
C ASN A 193 37.97 11.26 -27.38
#